data_AF-A0AA35SCE2-F1
#
_entry.id   AF-A0AA35SCE2-F1
#
_cell.length_a   1.000
_cell.length_b   1.000
_cell.length_c   1.000
_cell.angle_alpha   90.00
_cell.angle_beta   90.00
_cell.angle_gamma   90.00
#
_symmetry.space_group_name_H-M   'P 1'
#
loop_
_entity.id
_entity.type
_entity.pdbx_description
1 polymer ?
#
loop_
_entity_poly.entity_id
_entity_poly.type
_entity_poly.pdbx_seq_one_letter_code
_entity_poly.pdbx_strand_id
1 'polypeptide(L)'
;MEEDESPENRWLRCNGVRFLDNGLLLEYAGMGGGVQDVGIAQSRYPVNRTNHYFEIEIVEEGSLGAVAIGLGKTTYPLHRHPGWNTGGVGYHADDGKLFKGRGQGDPFGPKCTAGDRMGCGVQFELEAEEEVGSESEESDTEQDVELERPVQQRLLMGDGTESEGSDISEESYSDDSILGDMLLPDPFLIPPGLGRGGPFRFGGGRRPFGREQMMEAAVLRRMAQRQREGGRGREARPDRRTCIVYFTKNGEKVGEVDCEVPRGGFYPVVAMLSQGEKIRVNFNPLTG
;
A
#
# COMPACT_ATOMS: atom_id res chain seq x y z
N MET A 1 7.05 29.56 7.65
CA MET A 1 8.02 28.66 8.29
C MET A 1 8.38 27.64 7.25
N GLU A 2 9.63 27.58 6.83
CA GLU A 2 10.13 26.46 6.03
C GLU A 2 10.12 25.24 6.96
N GLU A 3 9.36 24.21 6.61
CA GLU A 3 9.38 22.95 7.35
C GLU A 3 10.79 22.36 7.26
N ASP A 4 11.34 21.88 8.36
CA ASP A 4 12.67 21.27 8.38
C ASP A 4 12.66 19.97 7.54
N GLU A 5 13.05 20.07 6.27
CA GLU A 5 13.16 18.93 5.34
C GLU A 5 14.46 18.14 5.52
N SER A 6 15.13 18.28 6.67
CA SER A 6 16.30 17.48 7.02
C SER A 6 16.01 15.98 6.79
N PRO A 7 16.99 15.20 6.30
CA PRO A 7 16.72 13.82 5.93
C PRO A 7 16.27 12.93 7.10
N GLU A 8 16.65 13.30 8.33
CA GLU A 8 16.17 12.67 9.58
C GLU A 8 14.67 12.89 9.82
N ASN A 9 14.13 14.01 9.35
CA ASN A 9 12.72 14.37 9.49
C ASN A 9 11.83 13.80 8.37
N ARG A 10 12.43 13.19 7.33
CA ARG A 10 11.69 12.60 6.20
C ARG A 10 10.97 11.30 6.53
N TRP A 11 11.28 10.66 7.65
CA TRP A 11 10.60 9.46 8.14
C TRP A 11 9.55 9.82 9.21
N LEU A 12 8.43 9.09 9.22
CA LEU A 12 7.38 9.26 10.23
C LEU A 12 7.20 8.02 11.08
N ARG A 13 7.24 6.83 10.46
CA ARG A 13 6.96 5.56 11.14
C ARG A 13 8.03 4.56 10.75
N CYS A 14 8.54 3.83 11.72
CA CYS A 14 9.50 2.76 11.47
C CYS A 14 9.39 1.66 12.53
N ASN A 15 9.94 0.50 12.21
CA ASN A 15 10.14 -0.62 13.11
C ASN A 15 11.34 -1.43 12.63
N GLY A 16 12.17 -1.96 13.52
CA GLY A 16 13.26 -2.88 13.14
C GLY A 16 14.32 -2.32 12.18
N VAL A 17 14.48 -0.99 12.10
CA VAL A 17 15.48 -0.31 11.27
C VAL A 17 16.29 0.67 12.12
N ARG A 18 17.59 0.74 11.86
CA ARG A 18 18.47 1.76 12.42
C ARG A 18 18.82 2.78 11.35
N PHE A 19 18.72 4.05 11.70
CA PHE A 19 19.09 5.17 10.84
C PHE A 19 20.56 5.56 11.07
N LEU A 20 21.29 5.73 9.98
CA LEU A 20 22.67 6.17 9.88
C LEU A 20 22.73 7.31 8.86
N ASP A 21 23.88 8.00 8.76
CA ASP A 21 24.16 9.03 7.74
C ASP A 21 23.00 10.04 7.57
N ASN A 22 22.68 10.75 8.66
CA ASN A 22 21.59 11.73 8.74
C ASN A 22 20.20 11.18 8.38
N GLY A 23 19.96 9.87 8.50
CA GLY A 23 18.67 9.27 8.21
C GLY A 23 18.48 8.76 6.78
N LEU A 24 19.51 8.84 5.93
CA LEU A 24 19.45 8.34 4.56
C LEU A 24 20.06 6.94 4.38
N LEU A 25 20.93 6.51 5.29
CA LEU A 25 21.46 5.15 5.31
C LEU A 25 20.69 4.34 6.35
N LEU A 26 19.96 3.32 5.90
CA LEU A 26 19.13 2.48 6.75
C LEU A 26 19.77 1.10 6.85
N GLU A 27 19.84 0.57 8.06
CA GLU A 27 20.35 -0.77 8.35
C GLU A 27 19.26 -1.60 9.03
N TYR A 28 19.14 -2.86 8.63
CA TYR A 28 18.26 -3.80 9.32
C TYR A 28 18.70 -3.99 10.77
N ALA A 29 17.76 -3.84 11.71
CA ALA A 29 18.00 -3.95 13.15
C ALA A 29 16.99 -4.86 13.85
N GLY A 30 16.21 -5.64 13.09
CA GLY A 30 15.29 -6.65 13.62
C GLY A 30 15.98 -7.97 13.99
N MET A 31 15.19 -8.96 14.39
CA MET A 31 15.69 -10.28 14.80
C MET A 31 15.93 -11.24 13.63
N GLY A 32 15.18 -11.10 12.53
CA GLY A 32 15.30 -11.92 11.33
C GLY A 32 14.78 -13.35 11.49
N GLY A 33 13.86 -13.60 12.43
CA GLY A 33 13.38 -14.94 12.77
C GLY A 33 12.16 -15.42 11.97
N GLY A 34 11.45 -14.51 11.29
CA GLY A 34 10.34 -14.86 10.39
C GLY A 34 9.72 -13.65 9.69
N VAL A 35 8.71 -13.89 8.87
CA VAL A 35 8.04 -12.88 8.01
C VAL A 35 7.35 -11.73 8.76
N GLN A 36 7.34 -11.75 10.10
CA GLN A 36 6.84 -10.67 10.95
C GLN A 36 7.97 -9.78 11.47
N ASP A 37 9.23 -10.19 11.40
CA ASP A 37 10.39 -9.45 11.89
C ASP A 37 10.93 -8.45 10.85
N VAL A 38 10.05 -7.96 9.99
CA VAL A 38 10.39 -6.99 8.94
C VAL A 38 10.85 -5.68 9.59
N GLY A 39 12.03 -5.24 9.18
CA GLY A 39 12.49 -3.87 9.36
C GLY A 39 11.87 -2.99 8.27
N ILE A 40 11.20 -1.92 8.64
CA ILE A 40 10.48 -1.04 7.71
C ILE A 40 10.59 0.42 8.14
N ALA A 41 10.68 1.30 7.16
CA ALA A 41 10.55 2.74 7.34
C ALA A 41 9.55 3.30 6.31
N GLN A 42 8.64 4.14 6.78
CA GLN A 42 7.65 4.86 5.99
C GLN A 42 7.91 6.36 6.12
N SER A 43 7.89 7.05 4.98
CA SER A 43 8.10 8.49 4.93
C SER A 43 7.01 9.27 5.67
N ARG A 44 7.32 10.52 5.99
CA ARG A 44 6.39 11.48 6.61
C ARG A 44 5.38 12.04 5.64
N TYR A 45 5.81 12.31 4.42
CA TYR A 45 4.99 12.96 3.42
C TYR A 45 4.60 11.95 2.34
N PRO A 46 3.36 12.02 1.82
CA PRO A 46 2.97 11.22 0.68
C PRO A 46 3.69 11.71 -0.58
N VAL A 47 3.77 10.85 -1.59
CA VAL A 47 4.16 11.27 -2.93
C VAL A 47 3.17 12.31 -3.46
N ASN A 48 3.68 13.27 -4.21
CA ASN A 48 2.90 14.33 -4.84
C ASN A 48 3.54 14.67 -6.19
N ARG A 49 2.93 15.56 -6.98
CA ARG A 49 3.40 15.88 -8.34
C ARG A 49 4.86 16.36 -8.42
N THR A 50 5.42 16.99 -7.38
CA THR A 50 6.81 17.47 -7.38
C THR A 50 7.79 16.47 -6.77
N ASN A 51 7.33 15.61 -5.86
CA ASN A 51 8.10 14.53 -5.25
C ASN A 51 7.37 13.20 -5.44
N HIS A 52 7.41 12.70 -6.68
CA HIS A 52 6.65 11.54 -7.12
C HIS A 52 7.51 10.30 -7.38
N TYR A 53 8.83 10.40 -7.21
CA TYR A 53 9.77 9.34 -7.49
C TYR A 53 10.92 9.36 -6.49
N PHE A 54 11.31 8.19 -6.00
CA PHE A 54 12.43 8.02 -5.08
C PHE A 54 13.19 6.73 -5.39
N GLU A 55 14.44 6.68 -4.97
CA GLU A 55 15.33 5.53 -5.20
C GLU A 55 15.89 5.00 -3.88
N ILE A 56 16.21 3.71 -3.89
CA ILE A 56 17.13 3.09 -2.93
C ILE A 56 18.31 2.47 -3.67
N GLU A 57 19.49 2.57 -3.08
CA GLU A 57 20.68 1.80 -3.43
C GLU A 57 20.84 0.68 -2.42
N ILE A 58 21.01 -0.56 -2.89
CA ILE A 58 21.33 -1.69 -2.01
C ILE A 58 22.83 -1.60 -1.70
N VAL A 59 23.18 -1.17 -0.50
CA VAL A 59 24.58 -1.01 -0.07
C VAL A 59 25.16 -2.35 0.33
N GLU A 60 24.42 -3.11 1.13
CA GLU A 60 24.75 -4.48 1.54
C GLU A 60 23.49 -5.33 1.43
N GLU A 61 23.56 -6.47 0.72
CA GLU A 61 22.41 -7.36 0.50
C GLU A 61 22.10 -8.26 1.71
N GLY A 62 22.99 -8.31 2.70
CA GLY A 62 22.86 -9.18 3.87
C GLY A 62 22.69 -10.66 3.51
N SER A 63 22.03 -11.41 4.40
CA SER A 63 21.94 -12.87 4.28
C SER A 63 20.89 -13.38 3.29
N LEU A 64 19.80 -12.63 3.07
CA LEU A 64 18.68 -13.04 2.22
C LEU A 64 18.48 -12.13 1.00
N GLY A 65 19.05 -10.92 0.97
CA GLY A 65 18.73 -9.93 -0.07
C GLY A 65 17.27 -9.51 -0.04
N ALA A 66 16.58 -9.69 1.10
CA ALA A 66 15.15 -9.46 1.27
C ALA A 66 14.88 -7.97 1.48
N VAL A 67 15.26 -7.18 0.48
CA VAL A 67 15.05 -5.73 0.40
C VAL A 67 13.83 -5.45 -0.47
N ALA A 68 12.99 -4.51 -0.07
CA ALA A 68 11.86 -4.07 -0.87
C ALA A 68 11.67 -2.55 -0.87
N ILE A 69 11.28 -2.02 -2.02
CA ILE A 69 10.88 -0.63 -2.23
C ILE A 69 9.42 -0.58 -2.64
N GLY A 70 8.68 0.42 -2.19
CA GLY A 70 7.32 0.63 -2.67
C GLY A 70 6.57 1.75 -1.99
N LEU A 71 5.25 1.64 -2.05
CA LEU A 71 4.31 2.62 -1.53
C LEU A 71 3.32 1.94 -0.60
N GLY A 72 2.89 2.67 0.43
CA GLY A 72 1.84 2.23 1.35
C GLY A 72 0.91 3.36 1.75
N LYS A 73 -0.30 3.03 2.19
CA LYS A 73 -1.21 3.97 2.86
C LYS A 73 -0.58 4.51 4.15
N THR A 74 -1.08 5.64 4.65
CA THR A 74 -0.58 6.25 5.90
C THR A 74 -0.55 5.29 7.12
N THR A 75 -1.48 4.34 7.19
CA THR A 75 -1.54 3.30 8.24
C THR A 75 -1.00 1.93 7.81
N TYR A 76 -0.05 1.89 6.86
CA TYR A 76 0.54 0.62 6.43
C TYR A 76 1.19 -0.11 7.63
N PRO A 77 1.07 -1.45 7.74
CA PRO A 77 1.61 -2.20 8.87
C PRO A 77 3.14 -2.16 8.92
N LEU A 78 3.68 -1.93 10.12
CA LEU A 78 5.13 -1.78 10.34
C LEU A 78 5.87 -3.11 10.61
N HIS A 79 5.33 -4.22 10.12
CA HIS A 79 5.92 -5.56 10.30
C HIS A 79 5.73 -6.39 9.02
N ARG A 80 5.56 -5.72 7.87
CA ARG A 80 5.23 -6.30 6.58
C ARG A 80 5.95 -5.54 5.49
N HIS A 81 6.48 -6.25 4.48
CA HIS A 81 7.04 -5.59 3.30
C HIS A 81 5.99 -4.78 2.54
N PRO A 82 6.39 -3.74 1.78
CA PRO A 82 5.48 -3.05 0.87
C PRO A 82 4.89 -4.04 -0.14
N GLY A 83 3.57 -3.94 -0.36
CA GLY A 83 2.82 -4.81 -1.26
C GLY A 83 2.18 -6.05 -0.63
N TRP A 84 2.61 -6.50 0.55
CA TRP A 84 2.07 -7.69 1.22
C TRP A 84 0.67 -7.51 1.82
N ASN A 85 0.26 -6.27 2.08
CA ASN A 85 -1.02 -5.93 2.69
C ASN A 85 -1.77 -4.88 1.86
N THR A 86 -3.08 -4.82 2.02
CA THR A 86 -3.97 -3.89 1.31
C THR A 86 -3.58 -2.44 1.48
N GLY A 87 -3.69 -1.68 0.39
CA GLY A 87 -3.24 -0.28 0.34
C GLY A 87 -1.73 -0.12 0.23
N GLY A 88 -1.00 -1.16 -0.18
CA GLY A 88 0.41 -1.06 -0.54
C GLY A 88 0.76 -1.82 -1.81
N VAL A 89 1.86 -1.41 -2.42
CA VAL A 89 2.46 -1.98 -3.63
C VAL A 89 3.98 -1.94 -3.48
N GLY A 90 4.70 -2.97 -3.93
CA GLY A 90 6.15 -3.01 -3.78
C GLY A 90 6.85 -3.95 -4.75
N TYR A 91 8.10 -3.64 -5.02
CA TYR A 91 9.04 -4.41 -5.84
C TYR A 91 10.14 -4.97 -4.94
N HIS A 92 10.33 -6.28 -4.99
CA HIS A 92 11.18 -7.02 -4.05
C HIS A 92 12.47 -7.47 -4.75
N ALA A 93 13.60 -7.25 -4.11
CA ALA A 93 14.93 -7.44 -4.68
C ALA A 93 15.31 -8.93 -4.84
N ASP A 94 14.92 -9.77 -3.87
CA ASP A 94 15.29 -11.17 -3.76
C ASP A 94 14.70 -12.04 -4.85
N ASP A 95 13.49 -11.73 -5.33
CA ASP A 95 12.76 -12.53 -6.32
C ASP A 95 12.37 -11.76 -7.59
N GLY A 96 12.52 -10.43 -7.60
CA GLY A 96 12.18 -9.58 -8.73
C GLY A 96 10.67 -9.43 -8.94
N LYS A 97 9.82 -9.81 -7.97
CA LYS A 97 8.37 -9.80 -8.13
C LYS A 97 7.74 -8.48 -7.69
N LEU A 98 6.56 -8.24 -8.26
CA LEU A 98 5.64 -7.19 -7.84
C LEU A 98 4.66 -7.76 -6.82
N PHE A 99 4.51 -7.09 -5.69
CA PHE A 99 3.50 -7.39 -4.68
C PHE A 99 2.50 -6.24 -4.60
N LYS A 100 1.21 -6.56 -4.59
CA LYS A 100 0.13 -5.56 -4.52
C LYS A 100 -1.03 -6.08 -3.69
N GLY A 101 -1.18 -5.51 -2.49
CA GLY A 101 -2.29 -5.79 -1.59
C GLY A 101 -2.35 -7.20 -0.99
N ARG A 102 -1.36 -8.08 -1.25
CA ARG A 102 -1.40 -9.51 -0.87
C ARG A 102 -0.01 -10.12 -0.76
N GLY A 103 0.13 -11.20 0.00
CA GLY A 103 1.40 -11.91 0.21
C GLY A 103 1.90 -12.77 -0.97
N GLN A 104 1.17 -12.80 -2.09
CA GLN A 104 1.58 -13.51 -3.31
C GLN A 104 2.07 -12.50 -4.35
N GLY A 105 3.33 -12.62 -4.75
CA GLY A 105 3.95 -11.77 -5.77
C GLY A 105 3.74 -12.29 -7.19
N ASP A 106 3.67 -11.38 -8.14
CA ASP A 106 3.57 -11.65 -9.58
C ASP A 106 4.94 -11.48 -10.26
N PRO A 107 5.29 -12.32 -11.27
CA PRO A 107 6.49 -12.08 -12.09
C PRO A 107 6.47 -10.68 -12.68
N PHE A 108 7.58 -9.95 -12.53
CA PHE A 108 7.60 -8.53 -12.88
C PHE A 108 8.93 -8.09 -13.48
N GLY A 109 10.02 -8.19 -12.71
CA GLY A 109 11.32 -7.70 -13.08
C GLY A 109 12.47 -8.64 -12.74
N PRO A 110 13.71 -8.24 -13.04
CA PRO A 110 14.90 -8.95 -12.58
C PRO A 110 15.05 -8.85 -11.06
N LYS A 111 15.89 -9.70 -10.48
CA LYS A 111 16.35 -9.52 -9.09
C LYS A 111 17.28 -8.30 -8.98
N CYS A 112 17.41 -7.76 -7.77
CA CYS A 112 18.37 -6.71 -7.44
C CYS A 112 19.33 -7.19 -6.35
N THR A 113 20.60 -6.79 -6.43
CA THR A 113 21.67 -7.18 -5.48
C THR A 113 22.45 -5.94 -5.04
N ALA A 114 23.46 -6.11 -4.18
CA ALA A 114 24.33 -5.03 -3.74
C ALA A 114 24.91 -4.25 -4.95
N GLY A 115 24.83 -2.92 -4.87
CA GLY A 115 25.21 -1.98 -5.93
C GLY A 115 24.09 -1.62 -6.90
N ASP A 116 23.00 -2.38 -6.96
CA ASP A 116 21.83 -2.00 -7.76
C ASP A 116 21.04 -0.86 -7.11
N ARG A 117 20.48 0.01 -7.94
CA ARG A 117 19.52 1.04 -7.55
C ARG A 117 18.12 0.63 -7.97
N MET A 118 17.18 0.65 -7.03
CA MET A 118 15.76 0.39 -7.28
C MET A 118 14.99 1.69 -7.13
N GLY A 119 14.17 2.04 -8.11
CA GLY A 119 13.31 3.22 -8.04
C GLY A 119 11.83 2.87 -7.98
N CYS A 120 11.05 3.76 -7.40
CA CYS A 120 9.60 3.68 -7.33
C CYS A 120 9.00 5.06 -7.56
N GLY A 121 8.06 5.17 -8.49
CA GLY A 121 7.37 6.42 -8.77
C GLY A 121 5.91 6.29 -9.12
N VAL A 122 5.23 7.42 -9.12
CA VAL A 122 3.81 7.56 -9.45
C VAL A 122 3.65 8.49 -10.63
N GLN A 123 2.94 8.02 -11.67
CA GLN A 123 2.45 8.88 -12.74
C GLN A 123 1.11 9.45 -12.28
N PHE A 124 1.07 10.77 -12.10
CA PHE A 124 -0.16 11.50 -11.88
C PHE A 124 -0.81 11.77 -13.24
N GLU A 125 -1.96 11.16 -13.50
CA GLU A 125 -2.79 11.60 -14.61
C GLU A 125 -3.13 13.07 -14.36
N LEU A 126 -2.85 13.91 -15.35
CA LEU A 126 -3.36 15.27 -15.34
C LEU A 126 -4.87 15.12 -15.45
N GLU A 127 -5.57 15.38 -14.35
CA GLU A 127 -7.00 15.65 -14.40
C GLU A 127 -7.14 16.75 -15.45
N ALA A 128 -7.63 16.41 -16.64
CA ALA A 128 -7.91 17.40 -17.66
C ALA A 128 -8.85 18.39 -16.98
N GLU A 129 -8.42 19.65 -16.89
CA GLU A 129 -9.34 20.74 -16.59
C GLU A 129 -10.46 20.55 -17.61
N GLU A 130 -11.64 20.12 -17.15
CA GLU A 130 -12.82 20.16 -18.00
C GLU A 130 -12.95 21.64 -18.35
N GLU A 131 -12.49 22.02 -19.55
CA GLU A 131 -12.86 23.28 -20.15
C GLU A 131 -14.38 23.28 -20.12
N VAL A 132 -14.93 24.06 -19.20
CA VAL A 132 -16.35 24.40 -19.20
C VAL A 132 -16.53 25.14 -20.51
N GLY A 133 -16.92 24.39 -21.54
CA GLY A 133 -17.23 24.89 -22.86
C GLY A 133 -18.31 25.94 -22.71
N SER A 134 -17.89 27.20 -22.80
CA SER A 134 -18.80 28.31 -23.00
C SER A 134 -19.26 28.28 -24.45
N GLU A 135 -20.40 27.67 -24.72
CA GLU A 135 -21.23 27.90 -25.91
C GLU A 135 -22.52 28.55 -25.40
N SER A 136 -22.64 29.89 -25.47
CA SER A 136 -23.42 30.66 -26.48
C SER A 136 -24.93 30.34 -26.41
N GLU A 137 -25.90 31.26 -26.30
CA GLU A 137 -26.13 32.55 -26.95
C GLU A 137 -27.23 33.29 -26.16
N GLU A 138 -27.13 34.61 -25.94
CA GLU A 138 -28.33 35.44 -25.83
C GLU A 138 -28.16 36.74 -26.64
N SER A 139 -29.20 37.02 -27.41
CA SER A 139 -29.34 37.98 -28.49
C SER A 139 -29.42 39.45 -28.05
N ASP A 140 -28.99 40.32 -28.98
CA ASP A 140 -29.06 41.78 -29.02
C ASP A 140 -30.17 42.47 -28.20
N THR A 141 -29.81 43.57 -27.52
CA THR A 141 -30.40 44.90 -27.77
C THR A 141 -29.61 46.01 -27.06
N GLU A 142 -29.33 47.08 -27.81
CA GLU A 142 -28.65 48.32 -27.39
C GLU A 142 -29.51 49.15 -26.42
N GLN A 143 -28.89 49.86 -25.46
CA GLN A 143 -28.98 51.34 -25.37
C GLN A 143 -28.17 51.91 -24.20
N ASP A 144 -27.50 53.02 -24.53
CA ASP A 144 -26.73 53.90 -23.66
C ASP A 144 -27.56 54.52 -22.53
N VAL A 145 -26.98 54.64 -21.33
CA VAL A 145 -27.03 55.88 -20.53
C VAL A 145 -25.87 55.96 -19.52
N GLU A 146 -25.24 57.12 -19.56
CA GLU A 146 -24.15 57.65 -18.75
C GLU A 146 -24.57 57.89 -17.27
N LEU A 147 -23.63 57.80 -16.31
CA LEU A 147 -23.35 58.82 -15.26
C LEU A 147 -22.44 58.29 -14.11
N GLU A 148 -21.28 58.94 -14.00
CA GLU A 148 -20.44 59.33 -12.84
C GLU A 148 -20.05 58.36 -11.69
N ARG A 149 -18.73 58.39 -11.38
CA ARG A 149 -18.04 57.95 -10.14
C ARG A 149 -18.32 58.99 -9.00
N PRO A 150 -17.95 58.85 -7.69
CA PRO A 150 -16.82 58.04 -7.19
C PRO A 150 -16.84 57.58 -5.68
N VAL A 151 -15.74 56.92 -5.26
CA VAL A 151 -15.11 56.75 -3.91
C VAL A 151 -16.00 56.52 -2.66
N GLN A 152 -15.80 55.42 -1.92
CA GLN A 152 -15.17 55.44 -0.58
C GLN A 152 -15.13 54.10 0.16
N GLN A 153 -13.96 53.91 0.74
CA GLN A 153 -13.54 52.97 1.77
C GLN A 153 -14.34 53.17 3.08
N ARG A 154 -14.44 52.09 3.88
CA ARG A 154 -14.22 52.03 5.36
C ARG A 154 -15.34 51.35 6.19
N LEU A 155 -15.06 50.10 6.57
CA LEU A 155 -14.96 49.56 7.95
C LEU A 155 -16.24 49.26 8.79
N LEU A 156 -16.26 48.02 9.31
CA LEU A 156 -16.55 47.57 10.70
C LEU A 156 -17.78 46.67 10.99
N MET A 157 -17.45 45.61 11.76
CA MET A 157 -18.23 44.78 12.70
C MET A 157 -19.26 43.86 12.03
N GLY A 158 -19.30 42.55 12.29
CA GLY A 158 -19.17 41.80 13.54
C GLY A 158 -20.40 40.89 13.56
N ASP A 159 -20.27 39.58 13.67
CA ASP A 159 -20.62 38.90 14.91
C ASP A 159 -20.09 37.47 14.92
N GLY A 160 -19.65 37.05 16.10
CA GLY A 160 -19.46 35.64 16.39
C GLY A 160 -20.82 34.97 16.54
N THR A 161 -20.92 33.73 16.08
CA THR A 161 -21.77 32.75 16.73
C THR A 161 -21.00 31.44 16.86
N GLU A 162 -20.86 31.04 18.11
CA GLU A 162 -20.46 29.71 18.53
C GLU A 162 -21.58 28.73 18.18
N SER A 163 -21.20 27.53 17.78
CA SER A 163 -22.12 26.39 17.65
C SER A 163 -21.37 25.14 18.10
N GLU A 164 -21.59 24.79 19.37
CA GLU A 164 -21.27 23.49 19.95
C GLU A 164 -22.25 22.40 19.46
N GLY A 165 -21.79 21.16 19.54
CA GLY A 165 -22.58 19.93 19.41
C GLY A 165 -22.38 19.23 18.07
N SER A 166 -22.25 17.91 17.97
CA SER A 166 -22.28 16.83 18.97
C SER A 166 -21.95 15.54 18.22
N ASP A 167 -21.28 14.62 18.90
CA ASP A 167 -21.36 13.15 18.79
C ASP A 167 -21.11 12.44 17.44
N ILE A 168 -20.40 11.31 17.58
CA ILE A 168 -20.81 9.94 17.21
C ILE A 168 -19.64 9.10 16.64
N SER A 169 -19.46 7.96 17.32
CA SER A 169 -18.89 6.66 16.95
C SER A 169 -17.38 6.49 16.73
N GLU A 170 -16.76 5.95 17.76
CA GLU A 170 -15.63 5.00 17.66
C GLU A 170 -16.10 3.73 16.92
N GLU A 171 -15.44 3.40 15.80
CA GLU A 171 -15.53 2.06 15.22
C GLU A 171 -14.21 1.31 15.45
N SER A 172 -14.26 0.38 16.38
CA SER A 172 -13.23 -0.64 16.62
C SER A 172 -13.27 -1.69 15.51
N TYR A 173 -12.22 -1.77 14.70
CA TYR A 173 -11.99 -2.93 13.83
C TYR A 173 -11.03 -3.90 14.50
N SER A 174 -11.59 -4.97 15.05
CA SER A 174 -10.88 -6.22 15.33
C SER A 174 -10.74 -6.99 14.02
N ASP A 175 -9.51 -7.31 13.64
CA ASP A 175 -9.23 -8.26 12.56
C ASP A 175 -8.34 -9.39 13.11
N ASP A 176 -9.00 -10.37 13.72
CA ASP A 176 -8.47 -11.71 13.96
C ASP A 176 -8.98 -12.61 12.84
N SER A 177 -8.18 -12.81 11.79
CA SER A 177 -8.05 -14.09 11.10
C SER A 177 -7.15 -13.97 9.86
N ILE A 178 -6.03 -14.70 9.88
CA ILE A 178 -5.62 -15.68 8.86
C ILE A 178 -4.23 -16.18 9.30
N LEU A 179 -4.26 -17.16 10.19
CA LEU A 179 -3.22 -18.18 10.27
C LEU A 179 -3.60 -19.24 9.21
N GLY A 180 -2.78 -19.39 8.18
CA GLY A 180 -3.00 -20.39 7.15
C GLY A 180 -1.97 -20.33 6.04
N ASP A 181 -1.03 -21.28 6.08
CA ASP A 181 -0.15 -21.74 5.01
C ASP A 181 0.92 -20.79 4.44
N MET A 182 2.11 -20.89 5.04
CA MET A 182 3.38 -20.85 4.30
C MET A 182 4.17 -22.13 4.60
N LEU A 183 3.93 -23.16 3.80
CA LEU A 183 4.83 -24.30 3.67
C LEU A 183 6.02 -23.85 2.81
N LEU A 184 7.20 -23.78 3.43
CA LEU A 184 8.48 -23.78 2.72
C LEU A 184 8.72 -25.17 2.10
N PRO A 185 9.40 -25.28 0.95
CA PRO A 185 9.81 -26.57 0.41
C PRO A 185 11.11 -27.03 1.10
N ASP A 186 11.06 -28.15 1.81
CA ASP A 186 12.27 -28.87 2.26
C ASP A 186 12.75 -29.87 1.18
N PRO A 187 14.07 -29.98 0.92
CA PRO A 187 14.61 -30.89 -0.07
C PRO A 187 14.80 -32.32 0.48
N PHE A 188 14.27 -33.29 -0.27
CA PHE A 188 14.70 -34.69 -0.42
C PHE A 188 15.68 -35.29 0.62
N LEU A 189 15.19 -36.25 1.43
CA LEU A 189 15.87 -37.54 1.67
C LEU A 189 14.90 -38.58 2.27
N ILE A 190 14.54 -39.62 1.51
CA ILE A 190 13.93 -40.86 2.03
C ILE A 190 14.78 -42.04 1.57
N PRO A 191 15.18 -42.95 2.47
CA PRO A 191 15.34 -44.36 2.14
C PRO A 191 14.28 -45.22 2.86
N PRO A 192 13.91 -46.39 2.30
CA PRO A 192 12.79 -47.19 2.82
C PRO A 192 13.23 -48.25 3.84
N GLY A 193 12.36 -48.57 4.81
CA GLY A 193 12.58 -49.73 5.67
C GLY A 193 11.50 -49.99 6.73
N LEU A 194 10.66 -51.00 6.45
CA LEU A 194 10.08 -52.01 7.35
C LEU A 194 9.23 -51.64 8.59
N GLY A 195 8.06 -52.28 8.69
CA GLY A 195 7.51 -52.68 10.00
C GLY A 195 6.00 -52.82 10.10
N ARG A 196 5.50 -54.07 10.08
CA ARG A 196 4.10 -54.49 10.32
C ARG A 196 3.68 -54.32 11.79
N GLY A 197 2.38 -54.13 12.05
CA GLY A 197 1.77 -54.42 13.36
C GLY A 197 0.30 -53.99 13.48
N GLY A 198 -0.60 -54.94 13.73
CA GLY A 198 -2.06 -54.81 13.71
C GLY A 198 -2.75 -54.18 14.94
N PRO A 199 -4.08 -54.39 15.13
CA PRO A 199 -5.03 -53.34 15.53
C PRO A 199 -5.52 -53.42 16.98
N PHE A 200 -6.00 -52.30 17.53
CA PHE A 200 -6.93 -52.27 18.65
C PHE A 200 -8.05 -51.25 18.43
N ARG A 201 -9.30 -51.69 18.64
CA ARG A 201 -10.54 -50.91 18.61
C ARG A 201 -11.09 -50.74 20.02
N PHE A 202 -11.57 -49.53 20.35
CA PHE A 202 -12.76 -49.18 21.16
C PHE A 202 -13.07 -47.72 20.73
N GLY A 203 -14.28 -47.22 20.44
CA GLY A 203 -15.63 -47.58 20.82
C GLY A 203 -16.30 -46.35 21.47
N GLY A 204 -16.83 -45.42 20.67
CA GLY A 204 -17.52 -44.20 21.17
C GLY A 204 -18.17 -43.39 20.05
N GLY A 205 -19.44 -43.67 19.76
CA GLY A 205 -20.15 -43.14 18.60
C GLY A 205 -20.70 -41.72 18.77
N ARG A 206 -20.32 -40.83 17.86
CA ARG A 206 -21.21 -39.78 17.34
C ARG A 206 -21.51 -40.15 15.89
N ARG A 207 -22.79 -40.33 15.55
CA ARG A 207 -23.18 -40.62 14.16
C ARG A 207 -22.81 -39.39 13.32
N PRO A 208 -21.94 -39.49 12.29
CA PRO A 208 -21.72 -38.39 11.39
C PRO A 208 -23.00 -38.19 10.56
N PHE A 209 -23.36 -36.93 10.28
CA PHE A 209 -24.43 -36.61 9.33
C PHE A 209 -24.15 -37.33 8.00
N GLY A 210 -25.16 -38.02 7.46
CA GLY A 210 -25.02 -38.72 6.19
C GLY A 210 -24.55 -37.77 5.09
N ARG A 211 -23.64 -38.22 4.22
CA ARG A 211 -23.06 -37.42 3.12
C ARG A 211 -24.11 -36.67 2.30
N GLU A 212 -25.30 -37.24 2.16
CA GLU A 212 -26.45 -36.62 1.49
C GLU A 212 -26.97 -35.36 2.21
N GLN A 213 -27.15 -35.41 3.52
CA GLN A 213 -27.62 -34.26 4.32
C GLN A 213 -26.59 -33.12 4.36
N MET A 214 -25.29 -33.47 4.33
CA MET A 214 -24.20 -32.49 4.21
C MET A 214 -24.20 -31.79 2.85
N MET A 215 -24.50 -32.54 1.77
CA MET A 215 -24.55 -32.00 0.42
C MET A 215 -25.77 -31.10 0.23
N GLU A 216 -26.93 -31.49 0.77
CA GLU A 216 -28.15 -30.69 0.76
C GLU A 216 -27.98 -29.39 1.57
N ALA A 217 -27.37 -29.46 2.76
CA ALA A 217 -27.02 -28.29 3.56
C ALA A 217 -26.01 -27.36 2.84
N ALA A 218 -25.05 -27.92 2.11
CA ALA A 218 -24.09 -27.14 1.32
C ALA A 218 -24.74 -26.45 0.11
N VAL A 219 -25.70 -27.11 -0.55
CA VAL A 219 -26.48 -26.53 -1.66
C VAL A 219 -27.37 -25.41 -1.16
N LEU A 220 -28.09 -25.61 -0.05
CA LEU A 220 -28.93 -24.57 0.56
C LEU A 220 -28.10 -23.35 1.01
N ARG A 221 -26.91 -23.57 1.57
CA ARG A 221 -25.97 -22.47 1.89
C ARG A 221 -25.52 -21.71 0.64
N ARG A 222 -25.20 -22.41 -0.46
CA ARG A 222 -24.84 -21.77 -1.74
C ARG A 222 -26.01 -20.99 -2.35
N MET A 223 -27.24 -21.48 -2.22
CA MET A 223 -28.42 -20.77 -2.71
C MET A 223 -28.74 -19.52 -1.87
N ALA A 224 -28.63 -19.61 -0.54
CA ALA A 224 -28.81 -18.46 0.35
C ALA A 224 -27.71 -17.39 0.15
N GLN A 225 -26.48 -17.80 -0.16
CA GLN A 225 -25.38 -16.89 -0.46
C GLN A 225 -25.57 -16.19 -1.81
N ARG A 226 -26.04 -16.90 -2.85
CA ARG A 226 -26.42 -16.31 -4.14
C ARG A 226 -27.55 -15.28 -4.02
N GLN A 227 -28.52 -15.51 -3.14
CA GLN A 227 -29.61 -14.55 -2.91
C GLN A 227 -29.14 -13.29 -2.14
N ARG A 228 -28.09 -13.39 -1.31
CA ARG A 228 -27.47 -12.22 -0.66
C ARG A 228 -26.56 -11.44 -1.62
N GLU A 229 -25.93 -12.10 -2.58
CA GLU A 229 -25.05 -11.47 -3.58
C GLU A 229 -25.83 -10.86 -4.76
N GLY A 230 -27.06 -11.32 -5.04
CA GLY A 230 -27.92 -10.81 -6.13
C GLY A 230 -28.70 -9.52 -5.84
N GLY A 231 -28.52 -8.89 -4.66
CA GLY A 231 -29.33 -7.75 -4.21
C GLY A 231 -28.57 -6.44 -3.98
N ARG A 232 -27.27 -6.37 -4.27
CA ARG A 232 -26.51 -5.11 -4.21
C ARG A 232 -26.10 -4.74 -5.63
N GLY A 233 -26.91 -3.91 -6.28
CA GLY A 233 -26.42 -3.09 -7.38
C GLY A 233 -25.12 -2.44 -6.92
N ARG A 234 -24.05 -2.57 -7.72
CA ARG A 234 -22.81 -1.83 -7.47
C ARG A 234 -23.15 -0.36 -7.64
N GLU A 235 -23.54 0.33 -6.57
CA GLU A 235 -23.44 1.78 -6.52
C GLU A 235 -22.00 2.13 -6.87
N ALA A 236 -21.82 2.85 -7.98
CA ALA A 236 -20.52 3.37 -8.38
C ALA A 236 -20.02 4.25 -7.22
N ARG A 237 -18.93 3.84 -6.56
CA ARG A 237 -18.30 4.64 -5.52
C ARG A 237 -17.75 5.90 -6.18
N PRO A 238 -18.18 7.12 -5.80
CA PRO A 238 -18.01 8.29 -6.68
C PRO A 238 -16.58 8.88 -6.75
N ASP A 239 -15.57 8.28 -6.12
CA ASP A 239 -14.23 8.89 -6.06
C ASP A 239 -13.11 7.84 -5.90
N ARG A 240 -13.11 6.80 -6.75
CA ARG A 240 -11.96 5.90 -6.84
C ARG A 240 -10.90 6.52 -7.72
N ARG A 241 -10.08 7.41 -7.13
CA ARG A 241 -8.87 7.90 -7.80
C ARG A 241 -7.88 6.75 -8.01
N THR A 242 -7.42 6.61 -9.23
CA THR A 242 -6.40 5.63 -9.63
C THR A 242 -5.13 6.36 -10.07
N CYS A 243 -4.00 5.68 -9.98
CA CYS A 243 -2.73 6.17 -10.51
C CYS A 243 -1.88 4.99 -10.99
N ILE A 244 -0.95 5.26 -11.90
CA ILE A 244 0.02 4.26 -12.33
C ILE A 244 1.24 4.35 -11.42
N VAL A 245 1.60 3.24 -10.77
CA VAL A 245 2.84 3.10 -10.01
C VAL A 245 3.84 2.35 -10.89
N TYR A 246 5.03 2.90 -11.07
CA TYR A 246 6.09 2.28 -11.85
C TYR A 246 7.34 2.06 -11.01
N PHE A 247 8.17 1.12 -11.45
CA PHE A 247 9.44 0.78 -10.80
C PHE A 247 10.58 0.80 -11.81
N THR A 248 11.77 1.11 -11.32
CA THR A 248 12.99 1.15 -12.13
C THR A 248 14.08 0.31 -11.49
N LYS A 249 15.03 -0.13 -12.32
CA LYS A 249 16.30 -0.71 -11.90
C LYS A 249 17.41 0.05 -12.62
N ASN A 250 18.34 0.62 -11.86
CA ASN A 250 19.47 1.40 -12.38
C ASN A 250 19.08 2.53 -13.34
N GLY A 251 17.90 3.13 -13.13
CA GLY A 251 17.34 4.20 -13.95
C GLY A 251 16.50 3.71 -15.14
N GLU A 252 16.45 2.42 -15.43
CA GLU A 252 15.62 1.85 -16.50
C GLU A 252 14.28 1.34 -15.95
N LYS A 253 13.18 1.67 -16.61
CA LYS A 253 11.83 1.22 -16.21
C LYS A 253 11.72 -0.30 -16.35
N VAL A 254 11.37 -0.95 -15.24
CA VAL A 254 11.12 -2.40 -15.17
C VAL A 254 9.69 -2.71 -15.57
N GLY A 255 8.74 -1.92 -15.09
CA GLY A 255 7.31 -2.10 -15.36
C GLY A 255 6.45 -1.15 -14.55
N GLU A 256 5.13 -1.30 -14.67
CA GLU A 256 4.15 -0.48 -13.96
C GLU A 256 2.86 -1.24 -13.65
N VAL A 257 2.05 -0.67 -12.77
CA VAL A 257 0.78 -1.25 -12.33
C VAL A 257 -0.21 -0.16 -11.93
N ASP A 258 -1.46 -0.32 -12.35
CA ASP A 258 -2.56 0.54 -11.89
C ASP A 258 -2.82 0.31 -10.40
N CYS A 259 -2.92 1.38 -9.62
CA CYS A 259 -3.22 1.32 -8.20
C CYS A 259 -4.39 2.24 -7.85
N GLU A 260 -5.20 1.82 -6.89
CA GLU A 260 -6.18 2.70 -6.26
C GLU A 260 -5.48 3.55 -5.20
N VAL A 261 -5.63 4.86 -5.29
CA VAL A 261 -4.99 5.81 -4.38
C VAL A 261 -5.68 5.72 -3.02
N PRO A 262 -4.96 5.36 -1.94
CA PRO A 262 -5.52 5.34 -0.60
C PRO A 262 -5.95 6.75 -0.16
N ARG A 263 -6.91 6.82 0.77
CA ARG A 263 -7.21 8.09 1.45
C ARG A 263 -5.93 8.64 2.09
N GLY A 264 -5.62 9.90 1.80
CA GLY A 264 -4.39 10.57 2.26
C GLY A 264 -3.15 10.31 1.39
N GLY A 265 -3.30 9.60 0.27
CA GLY A 265 -2.23 9.36 -0.70
C GLY A 265 -1.36 8.15 -0.38
N PHE A 266 -0.38 7.92 -1.27
CA PHE A 266 0.65 6.91 -1.11
C PHE A 266 1.89 7.50 -0.45
N TYR A 267 2.50 6.76 0.48
CA TYR A 267 3.71 7.15 1.19
C TYR A 267 4.84 6.21 0.75
N PRO A 268 6.03 6.74 0.41
CA PRO A 268 7.25 5.94 0.26
C PRO A 268 7.47 5.00 1.45
N VAL A 269 7.76 3.74 1.13
CA VAL A 269 8.03 2.66 2.08
C VAL A 269 9.23 1.86 1.60
N VAL A 270 10.16 1.60 2.50
CA VAL A 270 11.31 0.72 2.29
C VAL A 270 11.36 -0.33 3.39
N ALA A 271 11.75 -1.56 3.06
CA ALA A 271 11.79 -2.65 4.00
C ALA A 271 12.98 -3.60 3.77
N MET A 272 13.38 -4.25 4.85
CA MET A 272 14.47 -5.23 4.98
C MET A 272 13.99 -6.35 5.94
N LEU A 273 14.57 -7.54 5.86
CA LEU A 273 14.17 -8.69 6.69
C LEU A 273 15.35 -9.48 7.27
N SER A 274 16.59 -9.24 6.83
CA SER A 274 17.71 -10.08 7.23
C SER A 274 18.95 -9.31 7.70
N GLN A 275 19.75 -9.96 8.55
CA GLN A 275 20.95 -9.37 9.12
C GLN A 275 21.95 -8.97 8.03
N GLY A 276 22.57 -7.81 8.21
CA GLY A 276 23.53 -7.24 7.27
C GLY A 276 22.91 -6.54 6.07
N GLU A 277 21.57 -6.47 5.96
CA GLU A 277 20.94 -5.64 4.93
C GLU A 277 21.10 -4.16 5.26
N LYS A 278 21.55 -3.40 4.25
CA LYS A 278 21.77 -1.96 4.34
C LYS A 278 21.41 -1.30 3.02
N ILE A 279 20.63 -0.21 3.10
CA ILE A 279 20.18 0.54 1.93
C ILE A 279 20.43 2.02 2.12
N ARG A 280 20.70 2.74 1.03
CA ARG A 280 20.73 4.20 1.00
C ARG A 280 19.53 4.72 0.24
N VAL A 281 18.78 5.62 0.86
CA VAL A 281 17.56 6.20 0.28
C VAL A 281 17.88 7.55 -0.33
N ASN A 282 17.34 7.80 -1.52
CA ASN A 282 17.37 9.10 -2.18
C ASN A 282 15.94 9.53 -2.53
N PHE A 283 15.44 10.55 -1.82
CA PHE A 283 14.12 11.12 -2.07
C PHE A 283 14.10 12.21 -3.15
N ASN A 284 15.25 12.64 -3.67
CA ASN A 284 15.33 13.63 -4.75
C ASN A 284 16.35 13.17 -5.81
N PRO A 285 16.13 12.00 -6.44
CA PRO A 285 17.01 11.50 -7.50
C PRO A 285 16.90 12.40 -8.74
N LEU A 286 18.03 12.57 -9.46
CA LEU A 286 18.07 13.34 -10.72
C LEU A 286 17.51 12.55 -11.92
N THR A 287 17.20 11.27 -11.71
CA THR A 287 16.76 10.28 -12.70
C THR A 287 15.24 10.11 -12.74
N GLY A 288 14.51 10.89 -11.95
CA GLY A 288 13.05 10.84 -11.81
C GLY A 288 12.29 11.80 -12.71
#